data_AF-A0A2S9YIZ2-F1
#
_entry.id   AF-A0A2S9YIZ2-F1
#
_cell.length_a   1.000
_cell.length_b   1.000
_cell.length_c   1.000
_cell.angle_alpha   90.00
_cell.angle_beta   90.00
_cell.angle_gamma   90.00
#
_symmetry.space_group_name_H-M   'P 1'
#
loop_
_entity.id
_entity.type
_entity.pdbx_description
1 polymer ?
#
loop_
_entity_poly.entity_id
_entity_poly.type
_entity_poly.pdbx_seq_one_letter_code
_entity_poly.pdbx_strand_id
1 'polypeptide(L)'
;MGRLLAPGGGVVEHFDRFVLPSITEVEYRLGDRSHICTVSALTPITDTRTRLTAVISFRLPLPSVVVSPVLGPLARAIFKQDARVLERQARNVAVFGGESFASSEVDALGPQIMRLLRNAERGDRAELAEPHEHRFFMSV
;
A
#
# COMPACT_ATOMS: atom_id res chain seq x y z
N MET A 1 5.54 13.38 -11.74
CA MET A 1 4.32 12.62 -11.40
C MET A 1 3.20 13.50 -10.85
N GLY A 2 3.43 14.36 -9.83
CA GLY A 2 2.37 15.19 -9.23
C GLY A 2 1.54 16.03 -10.22
N ARG A 3 2.17 16.72 -11.18
CA ARG A 3 1.46 17.48 -12.24
C ARG A 3 0.65 16.61 -13.22
N LEU A 4 1.01 15.34 -13.38
CA LEU A 4 0.32 14.41 -14.30
C LEU A 4 -0.95 13.85 -13.66
N LEU A 5 -0.92 13.62 -12.35
CA LEU A 5 -2.04 13.05 -11.60
C LEU A 5 -2.99 14.13 -11.05
N ALA A 6 -2.46 15.32 -10.70
CA ALA A 6 -3.23 16.48 -10.24
C ALA A 6 -2.93 17.73 -11.09
N PRO A 7 -3.38 17.78 -12.35
CA PRO A 7 -3.10 18.91 -13.25
C PRO A 7 -3.72 20.23 -12.78
N GLY A 8 -4.77 20.18 -11.95
CA GLY A 8 -5.39 21.37 -11.34
C GLY A 8 -4.68 21.91 -10.09
N GLY A 9 -3.62 21.25 -9.61
CA GLY A 9 -3.04 21.54 -8.30
C GLY A 9 -3.95 21.12 -7.14
N GLY A 10 -3.70 21.66 -5.95
CA GLY A 10 -4.47 21.37 -4.74
C GLY A 10 -3.75 20.48 -3.73
N VAL A 11 -4.40 20.23 -2.60
CA VAL A 11 -3.89 19.33 -1.56
C VAL A 11 -4.02 17.89 -2.05
N VAL A 12 -2.94 17.14 -1.92
CA VAL A 12 -2.94 15.69 -2.14
C VAL A 12 -3.14 15.05 -0.79
N GLU A 13 -4.27 14.37 -0.62
CA GLU A 13 -4.49 13.52 0.54
C GLU A 13 -4.19 12.07 0.13
N HIS A 14 -3.41 11.40 0.98
CA HIS A 14 -2.99 10.02 0.78
C HIS A 14 -3.40 9.20 1.99
N PHE A 15 -4.12 8.11 1.75
CA PHE A 15 -4.51 7.17 2.80
C PHE A 15 -4.03 5.77 2.43
N ASP A 16 -3.35 5.13 3.37
CA ASP A 16 -3.03 3.71 3.32
C ASP A 16 -3.87 2.98 4.36
N ARG A 17 -4.48 1.87 3.95
CA ARG A 17 -5.21 0.98 4.86
C ARG A 17 -4.75 -0.45 4.68
N PHE A 18 -4.75 -1.18 5.79
CA PHE A 18 -4.53 -2.61 5.82
C PHE A 18 -5.74 -3.27 6.48
N VAL A 19 -6.28 -4.29 5.84
CA VAL A 19 -7.42 -5.06 6.32
C VAL A 19 -7.03 -6.54 6.32
N LEU A 20 -7.30 -7.22 7.43
CA LEU A 20 -7.04 -8.64 7.55
C LEU A 20 -7.83 -9.45 6.48
N PRO A 21 -7.28 -10.57 5.99
CA PRO A 21 -5.98 -11.11 6.37
C PRO A 21 -4.79 -10.43 5.67
N SER A 22 -4.94 -9.98 4.42
CA SER A 22 -3.84 -9.45 3.60
C SER A 22 -4.33 -8.53 2.48
N ILE A 23 -5.25 -7.63 2.80
CA ILE A 23 -5.81 -6.65 1.85
C ILE A 23 -5.18 -5.29 2.14
N THR A 24 -4.65 -4.65 1.10
CA THR A 24 -4.17 -3.27 1.17
C THR A 24 -5.06 -2.36 0.34
N GLU A 25 -5.26 -1.14 0.81
CA GLU A 25 -5.94 -0.09 0.08
C GLU A 25 -5.08 1.17 0.09
N VAL A 26 -4.89 1.75 -1.09
CA VAL A 26 -4.16 3.00 -1.29
C VAL A 26 -5.07 4.00 -1.98
N GLU A 27 -5.39 5.08 -1.30
CA GLU A 27 -6.32 6.11 -1.72
C GLU A 27 -5.60 7.44 -1.93
N TYR A 28 -5.71 8.01 -3.13
CA TYR A 28 -5.27 9.35 -3.45
C TYR A 28 -6.47 10.24 -3.77
N ARG A 29 -6.68 11.28 -2.95
CA ARG A 29 -7.60 12.37 -3.27
C ARG A 29 -6.80 13.58 -3.74
N LEU A 30 -7.15 14.07 -4.93
CA LEU A 30 -6.43 15.11 -5.65
C LEU A 30 -7.39 16.28 -5.88
N GLY A 31 -7.59 17.09 -4.83
CA GLY A 31 -8.69 18.05 -4.74
C GLY A 31 -10.07 17.37 -4.81
N ASP A 32 -11.11 18.14 -5.14
CA ASP A 32 -12.51 17.67 -5.01
C ASP A 32 -12.99 16.77 -6.15
N ARG A 33 -12.23 16.70 -7.25
CA ARG A 33 -12.71 16.14 -8.53
C ARG A 33 -11.96 14.90 -9.01
N SER A 34 -10.80 14.63 -8.43
CA SER A 34 -9.92 13.54 -8.84
C SER A 34 -9.65 12.62 -7.66
N HIS A 35 -9.94 11.34 -7.86
CA HIS A 35 -9.79 10.32 -6.82
C HIS A 35 -9.34 9.01 -7.47
N ILE A 36 -8.28 8.41 -6.94
CA ILE A 36 -7.78 7.10 -7.35
C ILE A 36 -7.70 6.21 -6.10
N CYS A 37 -8.29 5.03 -6.17
CA CYS A 37 -8.23 4.04 -5.10
C CYS A 37 -7.76 2.70 -5.68
N THR A 38 -6.72 2.12 -5.08
CA THR A 38 -6.19 0.81 -5.45
C THR A 38 -6.38 -0.14 -4.28
N VAL A 39 -7.18 -1.19 -4.49
CA VAL A 39 -7.32 -2.28 -3.52
C VAL A 39 -6.54 -3.48 -4.03
N SER A 40 -5.66 -4.04 -3.21
CA SER A 40 -4.86 -5.21 -3.57
C SER A 40 -5.05 -6.33 -2.55
N ALA A 41 -5.34 -7.53 -3.04
CA ALA A 41 -5.30 -8.75 -2.25
C ALA A 41 -3.93 -9.45 -2.44
N LEU A 42 -3.26 -9.73 -1.32
CA LEU A 42 -1.97 -10.42 -1.28
C LEU A 42 -2.20 -11.86 -0.84
N THR A 43 -2.29 -12.78 -1.80
CA THR A 43 -2.55 -14.20 -1.52
C THR A 43 -1.24 -14.99 -1.48
N PRO A 44 -0.83 -15.55 -0.34
CA PRO A 44 0.35 -16.41 -0.26
C PRO A 44 0.19 -17.65 -1.17
N ILE A 45 1.25 -17.99 -1.89
CA ILE A 45 1.34 -19.20 -2.75
C ILE A 45 2.35 -20.18 -2.16
N THR A 46 3.50 -19.65 -1.71
CA THR A 46 4.51 -20.33 -0.90
C THR A 46 5.04 -19.33 0.12
N ASP A 47 5.92 -19.77 1.02
CA ASP A 47 6.53 -18.90 2.04
C ASP A 47 7.27 -17.67 1.46
N THR A 48 7.68 -17.72 0.19
CA THR A 48 8.44 -16.66 -0.49
C THR A 48 7.78 -16.18 -1.78
N ARG A 49 6.55 -16.61 -2.07
CA ARG A 49 5.81 -16.17 -3.27
C ARG A 49 4.40 -15.79 -2.92
N THR A 50 4.03 -14.58 -3.32
CA THR A 50 2.70 -14.01 -3.13
C THR A 50 2.10 -13.62 -4.48
N ARG A 51 0.84 -13.97 -4.69
CA ARG A 51 0.05 -13.44 -5.81
C ARG A 51 -0.58 -12.12 -5.37
N LEU A 52 -0.28 -11.06 -6.10
CA LEU A 52 -0.92 -9.75 -5.95
C LEU A 52 -2.04 -9.64 -6.98
N THR A 53 -3.27 -9.42 -6.51
CA THR A 53 -4.43 -9.10 -7.36
C THR A 53 -4.90 -7.71 -7.00
N ALA A 54 -4.77 -6.76 -7.93
CA ALA A 54 -5.13 -5.36 -7.71
C ALA A 54 -6.32 -4.94 -8.56
N VAL A 55 -7.22 -4.17 -7.96
CA VAL A 55 -8.30 -3.45 -8.62
C VAL A 55 -8.03 -1.96 -8.45
N ILE A 56 -7.91 -1.25 -9.57
CA ILE A 56 -7.69 0.19 -9.57
C ILE A 56 -8.99 0.86 -10.02
N SER A 57 -9.58 1.63 -9.12
CA SER A 57 -10.76 2.44 -9.36
C SER A 57 -10.34 3.90 -9.45
N PHE A 58 -10.93 4.66 -10.38
CA PHE A 58 -10.62 6.07 -10.51
C PHE A 58 -11.87 6.88 -10.88
N ARG A 59 -11.91 8.10 -10.37
CA ARG A 59 -12.82 9.17 -10.76
C ARG A 59 -11.95 10.35 -11.18
N LEU A 60 -11.94 10.67 -12.47
CA LEU A 60 -11.14 11.74 -13.05
C LEU A 60 -12.02 12.63 -13.94
N PRO A 61 -11.65 13.90 -14.17
CA PRO A 61 -12.36 14.78 -15.10
C PRO A 61 -12.16 14.41 -16.59
N LEU A 62 -11.48 13.30 -16.87
CA LEU A 62 -11.20 12.79 -18.21
C LEU A 62 -12.04 11.54 -18.52
N PRO A 63 -12.49 11.34 -19.77
CA PRO A 63 -13.16 10.11 -20.18
C PRO A 63 -12.29 8.87 -19.91
N SER A 64 -12.91 7.78 -19.44
CA SER A 64 -12.21 6.53 -19.08
C SER A 64 -11.40 5.93 -20.25
N VAL A 65 -11.89 6.07 -21.48
CA VAL A 65 -11.19 5.62 -22.70
C VAL A 65 -9.81 6.27 -22.90
N VAL A 66 -9.60 7.48 -22.38
CA VAL A 66 -8.31 8.18 -22.43
C VAL A 66 -7.39 7.72 -21.29
N VAL A 67 -7.95 7.49 -20.10
CA VAL A 67 -7.20 7.16 -18.89
C VAL A 67 -6.73 5.71 -18.87
N SER A 68 -7.64 4.77 -19.18
CA SER A 68 -7.39 3.33 -19.02
C SER A 68 -6.13 2.82 -19.74
N PRO A 69 -5.82 3.24 -20.99
CA PRO A 69 -4.61 2.79 -21.69
C PRO A 69 -3.31 3.22 -21.02
N VAL A 70 -3.30 4.35 -20.31
CA VAL A 70 -2.11 4.88 -19.63
C VAL A 70 -1.96 4.29 -18.23
N LEU A 71 -3.09 4.11 -17.52
CA LEU A 71 -3.09 3.66 -16.14
C LEU A 71 -2.54 2.25 -15.97
N GLY A 72 -2.89 1.32 -16.86
CA GLY A 72 -2.43 -0.06 -16.81
C GLY A 72 -0.91 -0.21 -16.86
N PRO A 73 -0.22 0.34 -17.88
CA PRO A 73 1.24 0.32 -17.96
C PRO A 73 1.92 1.01 -16.78
N LEU A 74 1.39 2.15 -16.34
CA LEU A 74 1.93 2.89 -15.19
C LEU A 74 1.85 2.06 -13.90
N ALA A 75 0.69 1.46 -13.61
CA ALA A 75 0.52 0.59 -12.46
C ALA A 75 1.48 -0.61 -12.51
N ARG A 76 1.64 -1.24 -13.68
CA ARG A 76 2.60 -2.35 -13.85
C ARG A 76 4.04 -1.92 -13.61
N ALA A 77 4.42 -0.71 -14.01
CA ALA A 77 5.76 -0.18 -13.77
C ALA A 77 6.02 0.01 -12.26
N ILE A 78 5.04 0.54 -11.52
CA ILE A 78 5.10 0.72 -10.06
C ILE A 78 5.21 -0.65 -9.38
N PHE A 79 4.31 -1.60 -9.67
CA PHE A 79 4.37 -2.93 -9.08
C PHE A 79 5.68 -3.68 -9.39
N LYS A 80 6.30 -3.43 -10.54
CA LYS A 80 7.61 -4.00 -10.87
C LYS A 80 8.73 -3.41 -10.02
N GLN A 81 8.64 -2.13 -9.64
CA GLN A 81 9.59 -1.51 -8.71
C GLN A 81 9.47 -2.16 -7.32
N ASP A 82 8.25 -2.31 -6.80
CA ASP A 82 7.98 -2.93 -5.51
C ASP A 82 8.49 -4.37 -5.47
N ALA A 83 8.17 -5.15 -6.52
CA ALA A 83 8.64 -6.53 -6.66
C ALA A 83 10.17 -6.63 -6.64
N ARG A 84 10.88 -5.67 -7.25
CA ARG A 84 12.35 -5.64 -7.25
C ARG A 84 12.91 -5.38 -5.84
N VAL A 85 12.27 -4.52 -5.07
CA VAL A 85 12.68 -4.24 -3.68
C VAL A 85 12.43 -5.47 -2.81
N LEU A 86 11.25 -6.09 -2.92
CA LEU A 86 10.91 -7.30 -2.18
C LEU A 86 11.82 -8.49 -2.54
N GLU A 87 12.20 -8.64 -3.81
CA GLU A 87 13.15 -9.69 -4.23
C GLU A 87 14.52 -9.49 -3.58
N ARG A 88 15.01 -8.24 -3.50
CA ARG A 88 16.28 -7.92 -2.82
C ARG A 88 16.20 -8.20 -1.32
N GLN A 89 15.09 -7.82 -0.69
CA GLN A 89 14.86 -8.10 0.73
C GLN A 89 14.82 -9.61 0.99
N ALA A 90 14.05 -10.38 0.21
CA ALA A 90 13.95 -11.83 0.35
C ALA A 90 15.31 -12.51 0.17
N ARG A 91 16.12 -12.06 -0.80
CA ARG A 91 17.49 -12.55 -0.99
C ARG A 91 18.37 -12.25 0.23
N ASN A 92 18.25 -11.05 0.80
CA ASN A 92 19.02 -10.66 1.97
C ASN A 92 18.68 -11.56 3.17
N VAL A 93 17.38 -11.75 3.44
CA VAL A 93 16.89 -12.66 4.49
C VAL A 93 17.45 -14.07 4.30
N ALA A 94 17.43 -14.59 3.07
CA ALA A 94 17.96 -15.92 2.77
C ALA A 94 19.47 -16.03 3.01
N VAL A 95 20.26 -15.02 2.61
CA VAL A 95 21.72 -15.01 2.80
C VAL A 95 22.11 -14.95 4.27
N PHE A 96 21.37 -14.18 5.08
CA PHE A 96 21.67 -13.98 6.50
C PHE A 96 20.94 -14.96 7.44
N GLY A 97 20.18 -15.90 6.88
CA GLY A 97 19.58 -17.01 7.63
C GLY A 97 18.35 -16.65 8.48
N GLY A 98 17.69 -15.52 8.19
CA GLY A 98 16.50 -15.10 8.92
C GLY A 98 16.17 -13.62 8.78
N GLU A 99 15.00 -13.26 9.30
CA GLU A 99 14.49 -11.89 9.32
C GLU A 99 15.01 -11.13 10.55
N SER A 100 15.62 -9.96 10.30
CA SER A 100 15.96 -9.00 11.35
C SER A 100 15.65 -7.60 10.83
N PHE A 101 14.46 -7.09 11.20
CA PHE A 101 13.98 -5.79 10.76
C PHE A 101 14.16 -4.75 11.88
N ALA A 102 14.56 -3.55 11.50
CA ALA A 102 14.55 -2.37 12.36
C ALA A 102 13.52 -1.38 11.80
N SER A 103 12.70 -0.81 12.68
CA SER A 103 11.73 0.22 12.31
C SER A 103 12.29 1.61 12.61
N SER A 104 11.87 2.55 11.79
CA SER A 104 12.13 3.98 11.90
C SER A 104 10.80 4.74 12.01
N GLU A 105 10.85 6.06 12.20
CA GLU A 105 9.65 6.90 12.28
C GLU A 105 8.79 6.85 11.01
N VAL A 106 9.40 6.57 9.85
CA VAL A 106 8.65 6.42 8.59
C VAL A 106 7.86 5.11 8.52
N ASP A 107 8.17 4.12 9.37
CA ASP A 107 7.47 2.85 9.46
C ASP A 107 6.22 2.93 10.34
N ALA A 108 5.41 3.99 10.16
CA ALA A 108 4.26 4.27 11.02
C ALA A 108 3.23 3.11 11.06
N LEU A 109 3.02 2.43 9.92
CA LEU A 109 2.03 1.35 9.79
C LEU A 109 2.60 -0.05 10.06
N GLY A 110 3.88 -0.27 9.77
CA GLY A 110 4.50 -1.61 9.78
C GLY A 110 4.30 -2.38 11.10
N PRO A 111 4.71 -1.82 12.25
CA PRO A 111 4.53 -2.47 13.55
C PRO A 111 3.06 -2.76 13.89
N GLN A 112 2.14 -1.88 13.49
CA GLN A 112 0.70 -2.06 13.74
C GLN A 112 0.12 -3.20 12.90
N ILE A 113 0.51 -3.30 11.62
CA ILE A 113 0.13 -4.41 10.74
C ILE A 113 0.66 -5.73 11.29
N MET A 114 1.92 -5.79 11.72
CA MET A 114 2.50 -6.99 12.31
C MET A 114 1.77 -7.42 13.59
N ARG A 115 1.39 -6.46 14.43
CA ARG A 115 0.57 -6.74 15.62
C ARG A 115 -0.79 -7.32 15.23
N LEU A 116 -1.47 -6.73 14.25
CA LEU A 116 -2.78 -7.23 13.75
C LEU A 116 -2.67 -8.66 13.21
N LEU A 117 -1.64 -8.95 12.40
CA LEU A 117 -1.40 -10.28 11.84
C LEU A 117 -1.14 -11.34 12.93
N ARG A 118 -0.26 -11.04 13.89
CA ARG A 118 0.07 -11.96 15.00
C ARG A 118 -1.12 -12.22 15.92
N ASN A 119 -1.97 -11.22 16.15
CA ASN A 119 -3.19 -11.40 16.93
C ASN A 119 -4.17 -12.31 16.17
N ALA A 120 -4.36 -12.07 14.87
CA ALA A 120 -5.23 -12.90 14.03
C ALA A 120 -4.75 -14.36 13.96
N GLU A 121 -3.44 -14.59 13.87
CA GLU A 121 -2.83 -15.94 13.89
C GLU A 121 -3.15 -16.71 15.18
N ARG A 122 -3.15 -16.04 16.33
CA ARG A 122 -3.52 -16.64 17.63
C ARG A 122 -5.03 -16.85 17.82
N GLY A 123 -5.86 -16.36 16.89
CA GLY A 123 -7.32 -16.32 17.05
C GLY A 123 -7.81 -15.19 17.94
N ASP A 124 -6.92 -14.29 18.38
CA ASP A 124 -7.24 -13.12 19.19
C ASP A 124 -7.88 -12.06 18.30
N ARG A 125 -9.17 -12.23 17.98
CA ARG A 125 -9.98 -11.15 17.43
C ARG A 125 -10.27 -10.18 18.57
N ALA A 126 -9.35 -9.25 18.81
CA ALA A 126 -9.56 -8.19 19.78
C ALA A 126 -10.95 -7.57 19.55
N GLU A 127 -11.68 -7.34 20.64
CA GLU A 127 -12.81 -6.41 20.60
C GLU A 127 -12.33 -5.10 19.96
N LEU A 128 -13.19 -4.42 19.19
CA LEU A 128 -12.86 -3.19 18.49
C LEU A 128 -12.32 -2.17 19.51
N ALA A 129 -11.00 -2.15 19.68
CA ALA A 129 -10.32 -1.25 20.59
C ALA A 129 -10.56 0.18 20.10
N GLU A 130 -10.50 1.13 21.04
CA GLU A 130 -10.60 2.53 20.66
C GLU A 130 -9.54 2.89 19.60
N PRO A 131 -9.89 3.73 18.61
CA PRO A 131 -8.95 4.16 17.58
C PRO A 131 -7.71 4.80 18.21
N HIS A 132 -6.54 4.19 17.99
CA HIS A 132 -5.26 4.77 18.40
C HIS A 132 -4.72 5.68 17.29
N GLU A 133 -4.70 6.98 17.53
CA GLU A 133 -4.18 7.98 16.59
C GLU A 133 -2.74 8.35 16.95
N HIS A 134 -1.83 8.31 15.95
CA HIS A 134 -0.47 8.80 16.10
C HIS A 134 -0.17 9.80 14.98
N ARG A 135 0.26 11.02 15.35
CA ARG A 135 0.58 12.10 14.40
C ARG A 135 2.08 12.33 14.38
N PHE A 136 2.65 12.35 13.18
CA PHE A 136 4.05 12.67 12.95
C PHE A 136 4.13 13.96 12.12
N PHE A 137 5.12 14.80 12.42
CA PHE A 137 5.43 15.98 11.63
C PHE A 137 6.84 15.81 11.05
N MET A 138 6.93 15.68 9.73
CA MET A 138 8.21 15.58 9.04
C MET A 138 8.59 16.95 8.47
N SER A 139 9.74 17.47 8.88
CA SER A 139 10.36 18.61 8.20
C SER A 139 11.02 18.11 6.92
N VAL A 140 10.57 18.60 5.76
CA VAL A 140 11.16 18.33 4.45
C VAL A 140 12.27 19.33 4.16
#